data_AF-A0A948PSW5-F1
#
_entry.id   AF-A0A948PSW5-F1
#
_cell.length_a   1.000
_cell.length_b   1.000
_cell.length_c   1.000
_cell.angle_alpha   90.00
_cell.angle_beta   90.00
_cell.angle_gamma   90.00
#
_symmetry.space_group_name_H-M   'P 1'
#
loop_
_entity.id
_entity.type
_entity.pdbx_description
1 polymer ?
#
loop_
_entity_poly.entity_id
_entity_poly.type
_entity_poly.pdbx_seq_one_letter_code
_entity_poly.pdbx_strand_id
1 'polypeptide(L)'
;MMPILSSLGLSKDPNSIDKFTGCFEMGNLKRFLGFVGVLGVLVVMPLLAEAADIYVPGNYTTIQAAVNAASNGDRIYISAGNYNEAVYVNKRIALVGVGTPTITAGGLGNTNTVTFDGTATNNASISGFRITGATGRYYWTNGNGIYCNFSSGTITNNTITGNDYGIYCSSSSPSITNNIITENGTTSIAYYGIYNYSGTPIIDYNCVWGNGSGGSNNYDGCFAGPNDTGKELEAEKKRQDIERLSKEIGISNVIITKWGKRVLKAIKEKKVFIGMTKEQVLTSLRKPDDINRSVGMWGVHEQWIYGNTYLYFEDGILTSFQD
;
A
#
# COMPACT_ATOMS: atom_id res chain seq x y z
N MET A 1 32.91 -47.33 -76.02
CA MET A 1 34.37 -47.18 -76.23
C MET A 1 35.04 -47.80 -75.01
N MET A 2 35.37 -49.09 -75.16
CA MET A 2 36.15 -49.98 -74.27
C MET A 2 37.62 -49.50 -74.15
N PRO A 3 38.50 -50.17 -73.38
CA PRO A 3 38.37 -50.91 -72.11
C PRO A 3 39.51 -50.50 -71.12
N ILE A 4 39.71 -51.06 -69.91
CA ILE A 4 40.45 -52.30 -69.56
C ILE A 4 40.35 -52.37 -68.01
N LEU A 5 39.68 -53.37 -67.42
CA LEU A 5 40.26 -54.56 -66.74
C LEU A 5 41.33 -54.20 -65.67
N SER A 6 41.43 -54.81 -64.50
CA SER A 6 40.71 -55.92 -63.89
C SER A 6 41.19 -56.05 -62.45
N SER A 7 40.25 -56.44 -61.59
CA SER A 7 40.43 -57.12 -60.30
C SER A 7 41.65 -58.04 -60.19
N LEU A 8 42.25 -58.09 -59.00
CA LEU A 8 42.64 -59.36 -58.37
C LEU A 8 42.77 -59.16 -56.85
N GLY A 9 41.73 -59.59 -56.13
CA GLY A 9 41.89 -60.03 -54.75
C GLY A 9 42.48 -61.44 -54.71
N LEU A 10 42.90 -61.85 -53.50
CA LEU A 10 43.58 -63.08 -53.04
C LEU A 10 45.01 -62.74 -52.62
N SER A 11 45.57 -63.21 -51.51
CA SER A 11 45.15 -64.13 -50.45
C SER A 11 46.35 -64.21 -49.50
N LYS A 12 46.08 -64.33 -48.19
CA LYS A 12 46.83 -65.01 -47.12
C LYS A 12 48.37 -64.95 -47.07
N ASP A 13 48.81 -64.96 -45.81
CA ASP A 13 50.05 -65.58 -45.32
C ASP A 13 51.25 -64.65 -45.06
N PRO A 14 52.12 -65.04 -44.10
CA PRO A 14 52.14 -64.39 -42.79
C PRO A 14 53.56 -63.91 -42.48
N ASN A 15 53.78 -62.63 -42.19
CA ASN A 15 54.96 -62.08 -41.48
C ASN A 15 55.16 -60.60 -41.82
N SER A 16 54.25 -59.73 -41.37
CA SER A 16 54.61 -58.32 -41.19
C SER A 16 53.80 -57.70 -40.05
N ILE A 17 54.10 -58.13 -38.82
CA ILE A 17 53.77 -57.35 -37.62
C ILE A 17 55.10 -56.87 -37.06
N ASP A 18 55.38 -55.60 -37.33
CA ASP A 18 56.54 -54.89 -36.82
C ASP A 18 56.44 -54.70 -35.30
N LYS A 19 57.42 -55.31 -34.63
CA LYS A 19 58.14 -54.84 -33.42
C LYS A 19 57.39 -54.76 -32.08
N PHE A 20 57.28 -55.94 -31.46
CA PHE A 20 57.58 -56.20 -30.03
C PHE A 20 58.75 -57.22 -30.04
N THR A 21 59.75 -57.27 -29.15
CA THR A 21 59.72 -57.25 -27.67
C THR A 21 61.16 -57.27 -27.12
N GLY A 22 61.34 -56.87 -25.86
CA GLY A 22 62.45 -57.26 -24.97
C GLY A 22 62.91 -56.09 -24.10
N CYS A 23 62.88 -56.10 -22.77
CA CYS A 23 62.98 -57.20 -21.82
C CYS A 23 62.38 -56.81 -20.45
N PHE A 24 61.84 -57.79 -19.73
CA PHE A 24 61.49 -57.71 -18.30
C PHE A 24 62.77 -57.92 -17.46
N GLU A 25 63.05 -57.05 -16.50
CA GLU A 25 63.70 -57.45 -15.23
C GLU A 25 63.11 -56.67 -14.06
N MET A 26 62.97 -57.39 -12.95
CA MET A 26 62.37 -57.00 -11.68
C MET A 26 63.50 -56.53 -10.76
N GLY A 27 63.44 -55.29 -10.22
CA GLY A 27 64.45 -54.81 -9.29
C GLY A 27 64.17 -53.45 -8.65
N ASN A 28 63.77 -53.48 -7.37
CA ASN A 28 63.86 -52.43 -6.35
C ASN A 28 62.86 -51.25 -6.35
N LEU A 29 61.76 -51.51 -5.63
CA LEU A 29 61.00 -50.65 -4.73
C LEU A 29 61.78 -49.47 -4.11
N LYS A 30 61.41 -48.23 -4.43
CA LYS A 30 61.48 -47.04 -3.54
C LYS A 30 60.46 -45.96 -3.96
N ARG A 31 59.36 -45.93 -3.20
CA ARG A 31 58.37 -44.85 -2.95
C ARG A 31 58.54 -43.52 -3.70
N PHE A 32 57.52 -43.07 -4.43
CA PHE A 32 56.98 -41.69 -4.35
C PHE A 32 55.59 -41.61 -5.00
N LEU A 33 54.57 -41.17 -4.25
CA LEU A 33 53.22 -40.87 -4.76
C LEU A 33 53.28 -39.63 -5.66
N GLY A 34 52.66 -39.69 -6.84
CA GLY A 34 52.43 -38.54 -7.72
C GLY A 34 51.06 -38.65 -8.38
N PHE A 35 50.15 -37.78 -7.96
CA PHE A 35 48.74 -37.71 -8.35
C PHE A 35 48.50 -37.66 -9.87
N VAL A 36 47.48 -38.41 -10.33
CA VAL A 36 46.82 -38.18 -11.62
C VAL A 36 45.99 -36.90 -11.51
N GLY A 37 46.48 -35.81 -12.09
CA GLY A 37 45.72 -34.57 -12.23
C GLY A 37 44.70 -34.69 -13.35
N VAL A 38 43.46 -35.09 -13.02
CA VAL A 38 42.31 -34.81 -13.88
C VAL A 38 42.04 -33.31 -13.76
N LEU A 39 42.31 -32.57 -14.84
CA LEU A 39 41.97 -31.15 -14.97
C LEU A 39 40.44 -31.04 -15.08
N GLY A 40 39.75 -31.07 -13.94
CA GLY A 40 38.33 -30.75 -13.86
C GLY A 40 38.16 -29.25 -14.11
N VAL A 41 37.63 -28.88 -15.27
CA VAL A 41 37.10 -27.53 -15.49
C VAL A 41 35.92 -27.37 -14.52
N LEU A 42 36.14 -26.67 -13.41
CA LEU A 42 35.09 -26.24 -12.50
C LEU A 42 34.24 -25.19 -13.23
N VAL A 43 33.20 -25.63 -13.93
CA VAL A 43 32.18 -24.73 -14.46
C VAL A 43 31.42 -24.20 -13.25
N VAL A 44 31.83 -23.05 -12.73
CA VAL A 44 31.03 -22.28 -11.79
C VAL A 44 29.85 -21.74 -12.60
N MET A 45 28.77 -22.50 -12.69
CA MET A 45 27.51 -21.95 -13.16
C MET A 45 27.12 -20.88 -12.14
N PRO A 46 26.95 -19.60 -12.53
CA PRO A 46 26.39 -18.62 -11.62
C PRO A 46 24.99 -19.13 -11.25
N LEU A 47 24.80 -19.43 -9.96
CA LEU A 47 23.47 -19.62 -9.42
C LEU A 47 22.74 -18.32 -9.71
N LEU A 48 21.80 -18.34 -10.67
CA LEU A 48 20.86 -17.25 -10.83
C LEU A 48 20.08 -17.22 -9.52
N ALA A 49 20.47 -16.31 -8.63
CA ALA A 49 19.77 -16.09 -7.38
C ALA A 49 18.37 -15.59 -7.75
N GLU A 50 17.42 -16.51 -7.73
CA GLU A 50 16.02 -16.17 -7.82
C GLU A 50 15.67 -15.36 -6.57
N ALA A 51 14.91 -14.27 -6.74
CA ALA A 51 14.47 -13.44 -5.62
C ALA A 51 13.74 -14.31 -4.61
N ALA A 52 14.23 -14.37 -3.37
CA ALA A 52 13.60 -15.16 -2.34
C ALA A 52 12.35 -14.45 -1.80
N ASP A 53 11.30 -15.23 -1.53
CA ASP A 53 10.13 -14.77 -0.80
C ASP A 53 10.33 -15.01 0.71
N ILE A 54 10.30 -13.95 1.49
CA ILE A 54 10.50 -13.95 2.94
C ILE A 54 9.19 -13.50 3.61
N TYR A 55 8.73 -14.22 4.65
CA TYR A 55 7.46 -13.93 5.31
C TYR A 55 7.64 -13.41 6.74
N VAL A 56 6.85 -12.39 7.09
CA VAL A 56 6.79 -11.76 8.42
C VAL A 56 5.31 -11.59 8.85
N PRO A 57 4.88 -12.17 9.98
CA PRO A 57 5.54 -13.25 10.69
C PRO A 57 5.66 -14.51 9.80
N GLY A 58 6.66 -15.35 10.10
CA GLY A 58 6.91 -16.58 9.36
C GLY A 58 8.37 -16.99 9.51
N ASN A 59 9.19 -16.64 8.53
CA ASN A 59 10.64 -16.83 8.60
C ASN A 59 11.27 -15.96 9.70
N TYR A 60 10.72 -14.77 9.90
CA TYR A 60 11.14 -13.82 10.93
C TYR A 60 9.91 -13.30 11.70
N THR A 61 10.12 -12.87 12.93
CA THR A 61 9.07 -12.28 13.77
C THR A 61 8.98 -10.77 13.62
N THR A 62 10.02 -10.11 13.12
CA THR A 62 10.08 -8.66 12.90
C THR A 62 10.49 -8.32 11.48
N ILE A 63 10.11 -7.14 11.02
CA ILE A 63 10.43 -6.62 9.68
C ILE A 63 11.94 -6.38 9.58
N GLN A 64 12.56 -5.75 10.60
CA GLN A 64 13.99 -5.45 10.52
C GLN A 64 14.85 -6.72 10.45
N ALA A 65 14.48 -7.78 11.16
CA ALA A 65 15.21 -9.05 11.09
C ALA A 65 15.16 -9.65 9.68
N ALA A 66 14.00 -9.58 9.02
CA ALA A 66 13.86 -10.01 7.63
C ALA A 66 14.69 -9.15 6.66
N VAL A 67 14.67 -7.83 6.82
CA VAL A 67 15.49 -6.89 6.01
C VAL A 67 16.98 -7.18 6.18
N ASN A 68 17.43 -7.45 7.40
CA ASN A 68 18.83 -7.78 7.69
C ASN A 68 19.28 -9.05 6.98
N ALA A 69 18.41 -10.06 6.90
CA ALA A 69 18.71 -11.34 6.25
C ALA A 69 18.54 -11.33 4.72
N ALA A 70 17.66 -10.46 4.19
CA ALA A 70 17.36 -10.40 2.77
C ALA A 70 18.57 -10.02 1.90
N SER A 71 18.62 -10.55 0.68
CA SER A 71 19.55 -10.21 -0.38
C SER A 71 18.92 -9.22 -1.37
N ASN A 72 19.76 -8.55 -2.17
CA ASN A 72 19.27 -7.67 -3.23
C ASN A 72 18.41 -8.45 -4.24
N GLY A 73 17.18 -8.00 -4.46
CA GLY A 73 16.18 -8.61 -5.32
C GLY A 73 15.04 -9.28 -4.57
N ASP A 74 15.22 -9.62 -3.29
CA ASP A 74 14.24 -10.36 -2.50
C ASP A 74 12.94 -9.58 -2.25
N ARG A 75 11.88 -10.34 -2.00
CA ARG A 75 10.57 -9.83 -1.61
C ARG A 75 10.27 -10.26 -0.18
N ILE A 76 9.88 -9.31 0.65
CA ILE A 76 9.45 -9.56 2.02
C ILE A 76 7.95 -9.29 2.09
N TYR A 77 7.17 -10.33 2.38
CA TYR A 77 5.73 -10.28 2.57
C TYR A 77 5.41 -10.11 4.06
N ILE A 78 4.82 -8.98 4.41
CA ILE A 78 4.46 -8.63 5.78
C ILE A 78 2.94 -8.80 5.91
N SER A 79 2.51 -9.79 6.65
CA SER A 79 1.09 -10.01 6.93
C SER A 79 0.56 -8.98 7.95
N ALA A 80 -0.75 -8.76 7.92
CA ALA A 80 -1.46 -7.87 8.83
C ALA A 80 -1.03 -8.06 10.29
N GLY A 81 -0.74 -6.94 10.95
CA GLY A 81 -0.18 -6.90 12.29
C GLY A 81 0.26 -5.48 12.64
N ASN A 82 0.63 -5.27 13.90
CA ASN A 82 1.23 -4.00 14.35
C ASN A 82 2.70 -4.22 14.68
N TYR A 83 3.58 -3.58 13.92
CA TYR A 83 5.03 -3.72 14.01
C TYR A 83 5.60 -2.44 14.60
N ASN A 84 5.91 -2.49 15.90
CA ASN A 84 6.48 -1.35 16.61
C ASN A 84 8.01 -1.38 16.54
N GLU A 85 8.55 -1.00 15.38
CA GLU A 85 9.98 -0.96 15.11
C GLU A 85 10.28 0.12 14.06
N ALA A 86 11.47 0.73 14.16
CA ALA A 86 11.97 1.60 13.10
C ALA A 86 12.69 0.75 12.05
N VAL A 87 12.16 0.73 10.83
CA VAL A 87 12.66 -0.12 9.74
C VAL A 87 13.67 0.65 8.90
N TYR A 88 14.90 0.15 8.84
CA TYR A 88 16.00 0.69 8.05
C TYR A 88 16.35 -0.27 6.91
N VAL A 89 16.25 0.22 5.68
CA VAL A 89 16.46 -0.54 4.45
C VAL A 89 17.58 0.10 3.63
N ASN A 90 18.64 -0.67 3.41
CA ASN A 90 19.81 -0.26 2.62
C ASN A 90 20.12 -1.20 1.44
N LYS A 91 19.11 -1.97 1.01
CA LYS A 91 19.20 -3.00 -0.03
C LYS A 91 18.09 -2.81 -1.07
N ARG A 92 18.30 -3.35 -2.28
CA ARG A 92 17.30 -3.37 -3.35
C ARG A 92 16.27 -4.47 -3.11
N ILE A 93 15.36 -4.28 -2.16
CA ILE A 93 14.32 -5.26 -1.80
C ILE A 93 12.91 -4.69 -1.98
N ALA A 94 11.90 -5.57 -1.99
CA ALA A 94 10.50 -5.18 -1.98
C ALA A 94 9.82 -5.53 -0.65
N LEU A 95 9.28 -4.54 0.04
CA LEU A 95 8.40 -4.72 1.18
C LEU A 95 6.94 -4.73 0.70
N VAL A 96 6.23 -5.82 0.95
CA VAL A 96 4.86 -6.04 0.47
C VAL A 96 3.94 -6.33 1.65
N GLY A 97 3.09 -5.38 1.99
CA GLY A 97 2.07 -5.49 3.02
C GLY A 97 0.85 -6.25 2.54
N VAL A 98 0.48 -7.31 3.24
CA VAL A 98 -0.70 -8.15 2.97
C VAL A 98 -1.72 -7.94 4.08
N GLY A 99 -2.90 -7.40 3.74
CA GLY A 99 -3.95 -7.09 4.71
C GLY A 99 -3.67 -5.83 5.56
N THR A 100 -2.89 -4.89 5.01
CA THR A 100 -2.61 -3.56 5.62
C THR A 100 -1.91 -3.63 6.99
N PRO A 101 -0.72 -4.27 7.09
CA PRO A 101 0.10 -4.17 8.29
C PRO A 101 0.41 -2.72 8.66
N THR A 102 0.46 -2.44 9.97
CA THR A 102 0.83 -1.13 10.51
C THR A 102 2.26 -1.15 11.00
N ILE A 103 3.08 -0.20 10.57
CA ILE A 103 4.41 0.06 11.14
C ILE A 103 4.33 1.33 11.99
N THR A 104 4.86 1.27 13.21
CA THR A 104 5.01 2.41 14.11
C THR A 104 6.46 2.63 14.49
N ALA A 105 6.85 3.88 14.74
CA ALA A 105 8.23 4.33 14.94
C ALA A 105 8.92 3.85 16.26
N GLY A 106 8.61 2.66 16.76
CA GLY A 106 9.25 2.04 17.94
C GLY A 106 8.96 2.73 19.28
N GLY A 107 8.23 3.85 19.32
CA GLY A 107 7.98 4.63 20.54
C GLY A 107 9.21 5.37 21.10
N LEU A 108 10.32 5.42 20.36
CA LEU A 108 11.60 5.95 20.86
C LEU A 108 11.70 7.48 20.84
N GLY A 109 10.76 8.17 20.18
CA GLY A 109 10.83 9.61 19.94
C GLY A 109 12.00 9.97 19.02
N ASN A 110 11.86 11.05 18.23
CA ASN A 110 12.90 11.48 17.29
C ASN A 110 13.35 10.37 16.32
N THR A 111 12.44 9.62 15.71
CA THR A 111 12.79 8.57 14.76
C THR A 111 11.80 8.50 13.60
N ASN A 112 12.27 7.94 12.49
CA ASN A 112 11.45 7.64 11.32
C ASN A 112 10.80 6.26 11.49
N THR A 113 9.64 6.06 10.85
CA THR A 113 9.03 4.72 10.82
C THR A 113 9.75 3.82 9.83
N VAL A 114 9.94 4.31 8.59
CA VAL A 114 10.72 3.61 7.55
C VAL A 114 11.79 4.55 7.01
N THR A 115 13.03 4.07 6.94
CA THR A 115 14.15 4.76 6.31
C THR A 115 14.69 3.93 5.16
N PHE A 116 14.64 4.50 3.96
CA PHE A 116 15.35 4.00 2.80
C PHE A 116 16.67 4.75 2.67
N ASP A 117 17.76 4.08 3.01
CA ASP A 117 19.09 4.64 2.93
C ASP A 117 19.83 3.99 1.76
N GLY A 118 19.74 4.67 0.62
CA GLY A 118 20.17 4.15 -0.66
C GLY A 118 21.59 4.53 -1.03
N THR A 119 22.06 3.87 -2.07
CA THR A 119 23.07 4.36 -3.01
C THR A 119 22.46 4.27 -4.41
N ALA A 120 23.16 4.76 -5.44
CA ALA A 120 22.64 4.81 -6.82
C ALA A 120 22.05 3.48 -7.37
N THR A 121 22.33 2.33 -6.75
CA THR A 121 21.93 0.99 -7.20
C THR A 121 20.96 0.25 -6.27
N ASN A 122 20.64 0.77 -5.08
CA ASN A 122 19.90 0.05 -4.03
C ASN A 122 18.52 0.68 -3.74
N ASN A 123 17.70 0.83 -4.78
CA ASN A 123 16.38 1.41 -4.68
C ASN A 123 15.36 0.37 -4.15
N ALA A 124 14.91 0.52 -2.91
CA ALA A 124 13.91 -0.34 -2.28
C ALA A 124 12.48 0.02 -2.70
N SER A 125 11.54 -0.90 -2.54
CA SER A 125 10.11 -0.62 -2.74
C SER A 125 9.29 -0.95 -1.51
N ILE A 126 8.22 -0.20 -1.28
CA ILE A 126 7.26 -0.46 -0.19
C ILE A 126 5.84 -0.28 -0.67
N SER A 127 4.99 -1.25 -0.34
CA SER A 127 3.57 -1.19 -0.70
C SER A 127 2.63 -1.89 0.25
N GLY A 128 1.39 -1.40 0.38
CA GLY A 128 0.33 -2.06 1.15
C GLY A 128 0.38 -1.85 2.66
N PHE A 129 1.08 -0.82 3.16
CA PHE A 129 1.24 -0.56 4.59
C PHE A 129 0.38 0.60 5.09
N ARG A 130 0.05 0.56 6.39
CA ARG A 130 -0.23 1.77 7.17
C ARG A 130 1.05 2.19 7.92
N ILE A 131 1.45 3.44 7.81
CA ILE A 131 2.70 3.97 8.36
C ILE A 131 2.40 5.18 9.24
N THR A 132 2.75 5.11 10.52
CA THR A 132 2.31 6.10 11.51
C THR A 132 3.24 6.25 12.71
N GLY A 133 3.06 7.32 13.50
CA GLY A 133 3.69 7.49 14.81
C GLY A 133 5.14 7.99 14.80
N ALA A 134 5.69 8.38 13.64
CA ALA A 134 7.01 9.01 13.59
C ALA A 134 6.94 10.44 14.13
N THR A 135 7.84 10.77 15.07
CA THR A 135 7.97 12.12 15.65
C THR A 135 9.43 12.56 15.64
N GLY A 136 9.69 13.86 15.48
CA GLY A 136 10.99 14.48 15.18
C GLY A 136 11.14 15.86 15.80
N ARG A 137 11.05 15.94 17.13
CA ARG A 137 11.00 17.22 17.88
C ARG A 137 12.27 18.07 17.78
N TYR A 138 13.43 17.48 17.45
CA TYR A 138 14.74 18.16 17.53
C TYR A 138 15.64 18.03 16.29
N TYR A 139 15.34 17.13 15.35
CA TYR A 139 16.20 16.88 14.19
C TYR A 139 15.37 16.89 12.90
N TRP A 140 15.81 17.71 11.94
CA TRP A 140 15.15 17.93 10.66
C TRP A 140 15.01 16.68 9.77
N THR A 141 15.74 15.61 10.08
CA THR A 141 15.74 14.33 9.35
C THR A 141 14.95 13.22 10.04
N ASN A 142 14.27 13.54 11.16
CA ASN A 142 13.51 12.57 11.96
C ASN A 142 12.02 12.93 11.96
N GLY A 143 11.17 11.99 12.37
CA GLY A 143 9.71 12.19 12.38
C GLY A 143 9.03 11.94 11.03
N ASN A 144 9.73 11.32 10.09
CA ASN A 144 9.19 10.97 8.79
C ASN A 144 8.50 9.59 8.85
N GLY A 145 7.29 9.49 8.31
CA GLY A 145 6.67 8.19 8.05
C GLY A 145 7.57 7.35 7.14
N ILE A 146 7.96 7.93 6.01
CA ILE A 146 9.00 7.37 5.12
C ILE A 146 10.06 8.43 4.85
N TYR A 147 11.32 8.13 5.16
CA TYR A 147 12.48 8.94 4.79
C TYR A 147 13.27 8.26 3.67
N CYS A 148 13.37 8.93 2.51
CA CYS A 148 14.21 8.52 1.39
C CYS A 148 15.50 9.34 1.42
N ASN A 149 16.63 8.67 1.65
CA ASN A 149 17.96 9.26 1.64
C ASN A 149 18.77 8.59 0.54
N PHE A 150 19.10 9.30 -0.54
CA PHE A 150 19.83 8.74 -1.70
C PHE A 150 19.18 7.46 -2.29
N SER A 151 17.87 7.27 -2.09
CA SER A 151 17.11 6.11 -2.55
C SER A 151 15.92 6.55 -3.39
N SER A 152 15.94 6.18 -4.67
CA SER A 152 14.93 6.56 -5.67
C SER A 152 14.00 5.40 -6.01
N GLY A 153 13.58 4.69 -4.96
CA GLY A 153 12.68 3.55 -5.04
C GLY A 153 11.22 3.88 -5.32
N THR A 154 10.35 2.90 -5.07
CA THR A 154 8.89 3.07 -5.29
C THR A 154 8.13 2.99 -3.97
N ILE A 155 7.28 3.99 -3.73
CA ILE A 155 6.37 4.06 -2.59
C ILE A 155 4.96 4.02 -3.16
N THR A 156 4.23 2.93 -2.93
CA THR A 156 2.90 2.78 -3.54
C THR A 156 1.86 2.08 -2.68
N ASN A 157 0.57 2.43 -2.81
CA ASN A 157 -0.51 1.77 -2.09
C ASN A 157 -0.34 1.78 -0.56
N ASN A 158 0.24 2.84 0.00
CA ASN A 158 0.40 2.99 1.44
C ASN A 158 -0.56 4.05 1.99
N THR A 159 -0.95 3.91 3.26
CA THR A 159 -1.63 4.94 4.04
C THR A 159 -0.64 5.52 5.05
N ILE A 160 -0.22 6.77 4.86
CA ILE A 160 0.82 7.45 5.64
C ILE A 160 0.19 8.59 6.42
N THR A 161 0.14 8.46 7.73
CA THR A 161 -0.66 9.36 8.58
C THR A 161 -0.17 9.42 10.01
N GLY A 162 -0.43 10.53 10.71
CA GLY A 162 -0.07 10.69 12.12
C GLY A 162 1.45 10.66 12.33
N ASN A 163 2.21 11.15 11.36
CA ASN A 163 3.65 11.39 11.47
C ASN A 163 3.90 12.89 11.50
N ASP A 164 5.12 13.32 11.78
CA ASP A 164 5.50 14.72 11.56
C ASP A 164 5.53 15.02 10.06
N TYR A 165 6.43 14.39 9.30
CA TYR A 165 6.34 14.38 7.82
C TYR A 165 5.74 13.07 7.33
N GLY A 166 4.93 13.11 6.28
CA GLY A 166 4.47 11.88 5.62
C GLY A 166 5.62 11.18 4.90
N ILE A 167 6.10 11.79 3.83
CA ILE A 167 7.25 11.34 3.03
C ILE A 167 8.27 12.47 2.94
N TYR A 168 9.54 12.18 3.21
CA TYR A 168 10.65 13.10 3.02
C TYR A 168 11.62 12.52 1.99
N CYS A 169 11.93 13.30 0.96
CA CYS A 169 12.91 13.00 -0.08
C CYS A 169 14.19 13.85 0.09
N SER A 170 15.34 13.20 0.33
CA SER A 170 16.67 13.81 0.43
C SER A 170 17.60 13.21 -0.60
N SER A 171 18.03 14.02 -1.57
CA SER A 171 18.85 13.62 -2.72
C SER A 171 18.29 12.37 -3.41
N SER A 172 16.96 12.34 -3.57
CA SER A 172 16.23 11.16 -3.98
C SER A 172 15.10 11.51 -4.95
N SER A 173 14.88 10.67 -5.95
CA SER A 173 13.81 10.82 -6.95
C SER A 173 12.86 9.62 -6.96
N PRO A 174 12.23 9.26 -5.83
CA PRO A 174 11.34 8.09 -5.79
C PRO A 174 10.09 8.30 -6.64
N SER A 175 9.50 7.19 -7.07
CA SER A 175 8.12 7.19 -7.57
C SER A 175 7.15 7.05 -6.40
N ILE A 176 6.29 8.04 -6.23
CA ILE A 176 5.30 8.11 -5.16
C ILE A 176 3.93 8.06 -5.83
N THR A 177 3.25 6.91 -5.76
CA THR A 177 1.98 6.72 -6.46
C THR A 177 0.94 5.92 -5.69
N ASN A 178 -0.35 6.25 -5.84
CA ASN A 178 -1.46 5.53 -5.18
C ASN A 178 -1.34 5.49 -3.65
N ASN A 179 -0.75 6.51 -3.03
CA ASN A 179 -0.69 6.60 -1.56
C ASN A 179 -1.79 7.52 -1.03
N ILE A 180 -2.26 7.24 0.18
CA ILE A 180 -3.07 8.17 0.97
C ILE A 180 -2.14 8.80 2.01
N ILE A 181 -1.89 10.10 1.91
CA ILE A 181 -0.93 10.83 2.76
C ILE A 181 -1.68 11.95 3.48
N THR A 182 -2.06 11.71 4.72
CA THR A 182 -3.00 12.58 5.41
C THR A 182 -2.76 12.69 6.90
N GLU A 183 -3.20 13.79 7.51
CA GLU A 183 -3.11 14.02 8.96
C GLU A 183 -1.67 13.85 9.49
N ASN A 184 -0.67 14.20 8.68
CA ASN A 184 0.70 14.36 9.15
C ASN A 184 0.91 15.80 9.63
N GLY A 185 1.96 16.06 10.41
CA GLY A 185 2.23 17.32 11.11
C GLY A 185 1.82 17.29 12.58
N THR A 186 1.99 16.14 13.25
CA THR A 186 1.43 15.90 14.60
C THR A 186 2.05 16.72 15.73
N THR A 187 3.32 17.14 15.63
CA THR A 187 4.02 17.77 16.76
C THR A 187 4.64 19.14 16.49
N SER A 188 4.61 19.65 15.25
CA SER A 188 5.15 20.97 14.90
C SER A 188 4.46 21.63 13.71
N ILE A 189 4.74 22.93 13.55
CA ILE A 189 4.11 23.85 12.59
C ILE A 189 4.69 23.81 11.17
N ALA A 190 5.81 23.11 10.94
CA ALA A 190 6.58 23.17 9.68
C ALA A 190 6.79 21.79 9.03
N TYR A 191 5.76 20.94 9.06
CA TYR A 191 5.82 19.61 8.49
C TYR A 191 4.80 19.40 7.36
N TYR A 192 5.14 18.53 6.42
CA TYR A 192 4.40 18.34 5.17
C TYR A 192 3.96 16.90 4.92
N GLY A 193 2.94 16.73 4.08
CA GLY A 193 2.55 15.43 3.55
C GLY A 193 3.69 14.82 2.73
N ILE A 194 4.13 15.52 1.70
CA ILE A 194 5.34 15.19 0.92
C ILE A 194 6.29 16.38 0.96
N TYR A 195 7.50 16.15 1.45
CA TYR A 195 8.59 17.12 1.43
C TYR A 195 9.72 16.63 0.54
N ASN A 196 10.13 17.44 -0.42
CA ASN A 196 11.27 17.17 -1.28
C ASN A 196 12.37 18.20 -1.02
N TYR A 197 13.38 17.81 -0.25
CA TYR A 197 14.54 18.66 0.02
C TYR A 197 15.44 18.78 -1.22
N SER A 198 15.69 17.65 -1.90
CA SER A 198 16.45 17.61 -3.15
C SER A 198 16.17 16.33 -3.92
N GLY A 199 16.22 16.44 -5.25
CA GLY A 199 15.82 15.40 -6.19
C GLY A 199 14.59 15.79 -6.99
N THR A 200 14.06 14.83 -7.74
CA THR A 200 12.94 15.01 -8.68
C THR A 200 11.98 13.82 -8.56
N PRO A 201 11.23 13.69 -7.44
CA PRO A 201 10.29 12.59 -7.28
C PRO A 201 9.22 12.64 -8.38
N ILE A 202 8.79 11.46 -8.83
CA ILE A 202 7.65 11.32 -9.73
C ILE A 202 6.43 11.08 -8.84
N ILE A 203 5.57 12.10 -8.74
CA ILE A 203 4.39 12.09 -7.88
C ILE A 203 3.17 12.01 -8.79
N ASP A 204 2.32 11.00 -8.59
CA ASP A 204 1.07 10.87 -9.34
C ASP A 204 0.05 9.96 -8.64
N TYR A 205 -1.24 10.15 -8.88
CA TYR A 205 -2.31 9.32 -8.31
C TYR A 205 -2.31 9.19 -6.77
N ASN A 206 -1.80 10.16 -6.03
CA ASN A 206 -1.85 10.16 -4.56
C ASN A 206 -3.07 10.91 -4.05
N CYS A 207 -3.51 10.60 -2.83
CA CYS A 207 -4.49 11.37 -2.09
C CYS A 207 -3.78 12.09 -0.94
N VAL A 208 -3.41 13.37 -1.10
CA VAL A 208 -2.59 14.13 -0.14
C VAL A 208 -3.36 15.31 0.43
N TRP A 209 -3.71 15.24 1.71
CA TRP A 209 -4.59 16.24 2.33
C TRP A 209 -4.51 16.30 3.85
N GLY A 210 -4.92 17.43 4.43
CA GLY A 210 -5.00 17.56 5.89
C GLY A 210 -3.64 17.49 6.58
N ASN A 211 -2.55 17.77 5.87
CA ASN A 211 -1.20 17.75 6.44
C ASN A 211 -0.78 19.15 6.94
N GLY A 212 0.01 19.15 8.02
CA GLY A 212 0.50 20.32 8.75
C GLY A 212 -0.57 21.11 9.50
N SER A 213 -0.14 22.16 10.19
CA SER A 213 -1.02 23.06 10.96
C SER A 213 -2.06 23.72 10.04
N GLY A 214 -3.31 23.29 10.13
CA GLY A 214 -4.42 23.85 9.35
C GLY A 214 -4.66 23.19 7.98
N GLY A 215 -3.95 22.10 7.64
CA GLY A 215 -4.23 21.29 6.45
C GLY A 215 -3.71 21.85 5.12
N SER A 216 -2.80 22.83 5.15
CA SER A 216 -2.25 23.51 3.97
C SER A 216 -0.89 22.98 3.51
N ASN A 217 -0.23 22.12 4.28
CA ASN A 217 1.15 21.70 4.06
C ASN A 217 1.19 20.33 3.37
N ASN A 218 0.52 20.18 2.24
CA ASN A 218 0.48 18.88 1.55
C ASN A 218 1.77 18.57 0.79
N TYR A 219 2.37 19.59 0.17
CA TYR A 219 3.58 19.46 -0.64
C TYR A 219 4.52 20.62 -0.34
N ASP A 220 5.81 20.35 -0.24
CA ASP A 220 6.86 21.39 -0.25
C ASP A 220 8.13 20.86 -0.93
N GLY A 221 8.84 21.75 -1.64
CA GLY A 221 9.94 21.42 -2.55
C GLY A 221 9.55 20.53 -3.75
N CYS A 222 8.26 20.24 -3.93
CA CYS A 222 7.67 19.50 -5.03
C CYS A 222 6.25 20.01 -5.31
N PHE A 223 5.68 19.59 -6.43
CA PHE A 223 4.30 19.89 -6.81
C PHE A 223 3.44 18.64 -6.72
N ALA A 224 2.13 18.84 -6.51
CA ALA A 224 1.16 17.76 -6.66
C ALA A 224 1.26 17.14 -8.05
N GLY A 225 1.13 15.81 -8.10
CA GLY A 225 1.03 15.08 -9.35
C GLY A 225 -0.21 15.48 -10.17
N PRO A 226 -0.19 15.30 -11.50
CA PRO A 226 -1.32 15.66 -12.35
C PRO A 226 -2.62 14.91 -12.00
N ASN A 227 -2.53 13.70 -11.44
CA ASN A 227 -3.67 12.91 -11.00
C ASN A 227 -3.76 12.80 -9.46
N ASP A 228 -3.02 13.62 -8.71
CA ASP A 228 -3.17 13.67 -7.27
C ASP A 228 -4.51 14.32 -6.86
N THR A 229 -5.03 13.92 -5.71
CA THR A 229 -6.29 14.38 -5.13
C THR A 229 -6.06 14.88 -3.70
N GLY A 230 -6.79 15.92 -3.27
CA GLY A 230 -6.71 16.47 -1.92
C GLY A 230 -8.04 16.42 -1.15
N LYS A 231 -9.17 16.21 -1.81
CA LYS A 231 -10.50 16.05 -1.18
C LYS A 231 -11.41 15.10 -1.96
N GLU A 232 -10.96 14.64 -3.12
CA GLU A 232 -11.79 13.94 -4.10
C GLU A 232 -12.09 12.51 -3.68
N LEU A 233 -11.20 11.82 -2.95
CA LEU A 233 -11.47 10.47 -2.43
C LEU A 233 -12.52 10.49 -1.30
N GLU A 234 -12.46 11.47 -0.40
CA GLU A 234 -13.52 11.66 0.61
C GLU A 234 -14.83 12.06 -0.06
N ALA A 235 -14.78 12.94 -1.05
CA ALA A 235 -15.95 13.31 -1.83
C ALA A 235 -16.54 12.10 -2.57
N GLU A 236 -15.69 11.20 -3.09
CA GLU A 236 -16.10 9.99 -3.80
C GLU A 236 -16.67 8.95 -2.84
N LYS A 237 -16.03 8.68 -1.70
CA LYS A 237 -16.60 7.83 -0.63
C LYS A 237 -17.94 8.39 -0.16
N LYS A 238 -18.03 9.71 0.04
CA LYS A 238 -19.27 10.38 0.42
C LYS A 238 -20.34 10.24 -0.67
N ARG A 239 -19.99 10.34 -1.96
CA ARG A 239 -20.90 10.08 -3.08
C ARG A 239 -21.41 8.64 -3.07
N GLN A 240 -20.51 7.68 -2.89
CA GLN A 240 -20.84 6.25 -2.82
C GLN A 240 -21.74 5.93 -1.62
N ASP A 241 -21.46 6.51 -0.45
CA ASP A 241 -22.31 6.37 0.75
C ASP A 241 -23.69 7.00 0.54
N ILE A 242 -23.76 8.18 -0.10
CA ILE A 242 -25.04 8.82 -0.47
C ILE A 242 -25.83 7.92 -1.42
N GLU A 243 -25.18 7.37 -2.45
CA GLU A 243 -25.83 6.50 -3.42
C GLU A 243 -26.30 5.18 -2.79
N ARG A 244 -25.50 4.60 -1.90
CA ARG A 244 -25.87 3.40 -1.13
C ARG A 244 -27.09 3.68 -0.24
N LEU A 245 -27.06 4.79 0.50
CA LEU A 245 -28.15 5.18 1.39
C LEU A 245 -29.42 5.52 0.61
N SER A 246 -29.28 6.12 -0.57
CA SER A 246 -30.35 6.40 -1.54
C SER A 246 -31.06 5.12 -1.96
N LYS A 247 -30.29 4.09 -2.33
CA LYS A 247 -30.82 2.77 -2.66
C LYS A 247 -31.46 2.06 -1.47
N GLU A 248 -30.89 2.20 -0.28
CA GLU A 248 -31.40 1.55 0.94
C GLU A 248 -32.72 2.16 1.43
N ILE A 249 -32.82 3.48 1.47
CA ILE A 249 -33.99 4.20 2.00
C ILE A 249 -35.05 4.45 0.90
N GLY A 250 -34.65 4.46 -0.38
CA GLY A 250 -35.55 4.74 -1.50
C GLY A 250 -35.84 6.23 -1.70
N ILE A 251 -34.92 7.12 -1.33
CA ILE A 251 -35.04 8.58 -1.46
C ILE A 251 -33.89 9.14 -2.31
N SER A 252 -34.13 10.23 -3.04
CA SER A 252 -33.12 10.78 -3.96
C SER A 252 -31.87 11.30 -3.24
N ASN A 253 -30.73 11.27 -3.93
CA ASN A 253 -29.45 11.78 -3.42
C ASN A 253 -29.55 13.25 -2.97
N VAL A 254 -30.42 14.05 -3.60
CA VAL A 254 -30.69 15.44 -3.24
C VAL A 254 -31.33 15.56 -1.85
N ILE A 255 -32.24 14.66 -1.49
CA ILE A 255 -32.88 14.66 -0.16
C ILE A 255 -31.87 14.21 0.91
N ILE A 256 -31.04 13.21 0.61
CA ILE A 256 -30.02 12.71 1.53
C ILE A 256 -28.99 13.79 1.87
N THR A 257 -28.58 14.60 0.90
CA THR A 257 -27.64 15.70 1.15
C THR A 257 -28.30 16.88 1.87
N LYS A 258 -29.58 17.13 1.59
CA LYS A 258 -30.36 18.22 2.22
C LYS A 258 -30.68 17.94 3.69
N TRP A 259 -30.97 16.70 4.05
CA TRP A 259 -31.45 16.35 5.39
C TRP A 259 -30.37 15.75 6.28
N GLY A 260 -30.29 16.23 7.52
CA GLY A 260 -29.29 15.75 8.48
C GLY A 260 -29.51 14.29 8.91
N LYS A 261 -28.44 13.68 9.45
CA LYS A 261 -28.41 12.26 9.88
C LYS A 261 -29.60 11.85 10.77
N ARG A 262 -30.07 12.74 11.65
CA ARG A 262 -31.20 12.49 12.55
C ARG A 262 -32.51 12.24 11.79
N VAL A 263 -32.77 13.03 10.75
CA VAL A 263 -33.96 12.90 9.88
C VAL A 263 -33.87 11.61 9.06
N LEU A 264 -32.72 11.35 8.44
CA LEU A 264 -32.51 10.13 7.64
C LEU A 264 -32.65 8.85 8.47
N LYS A 265 -32.16 8.87 9.72
CA LYS A 265 -32.37 7.77 10.68
C LYS A 265 -33.86 7.57 10.99
N ALA A 266 -34.60 8.65 11.25
CA ALA A 266 -36.03 8.57 11.51
C ALA A 266 -36.81 7.98 10.32
N ILE A 267 -36.48 8.38 9.09
CA ILE A 267 -37.08 7.83 7.86
C ILE A 267 -36.80 6.33 7.73
N LYS A 268 -35.54 5.93 7.91
CA LYS A 268 -35.15 4.51 7.86
C LYS A 268 -35.89 3.66 8.90
N GLU A 269 -36.13 4.21 10.08
CA GLU A 269 -36.84 3.53 11.18
C GLU A 269 -38.37 3.70 11.13
N LYS A 270 -38.91 4.44 10.14
CA LYS A 270 -40.33 4.83 10.06
C LYS A 270 -40.85 5.49 11.34
N LYS A 271 -40.09 6.47 11.84
CA LYS A 271 -40.39 7.22 13.07
C LYS A 271 -40.49 8.72 12.81
N VAL A 272 -41.07 9.44 13.77
CA VAL A 272 -41.13 10.90 13.78
C VAL A 272 -40.52 11.47 15.07
N PHE A 273 -40.15 12.74 15.05
CA PHE A 273 -39.74 13.48 16.24
C PHE A 273 -40.14 14.95 16.11
N ILE A 274 -40.35 15.61 17.25
CA ILE A 274 -40.70 17.04 17.32
C ILE A 274 -39.64 17.88 16.58
N GLY A 275 -40.09 18.76 15.70
CA GLY A 275 -39.26 19.61 14.84
C GLY A 275 -39.16 19.13 13.39
N MET A 276 -39.70 17.96 13.04
CA MET A 276 -39.75 17.52 11.64
C MET A 276 -40.72 18.37 10.82
N THR A 277 -40.36 18.63 9.56
CA THR A 277 -41.28 19.28 8.61
C THR A 277 -42.32 18.28 8.09
N LYS A 278 -43.43 18.80 7.54
CA LYS A 278 -44.45 17.96 6.86
C LYS A 278 -43.85 17.05 5.78
N GLU A 279 -42.93 17.57 4.97
CA GLU A 279 -42.23 16.80 3.92
C GLU A 279 -41.44 15.63 4.52
N GLN A 280 -40.74 15.86 5.64
CA GLN A 280 -39.97 14.82 6.33
C GLN A 280 -40.88 13.75 6.95
N VAL A 281 -42.01 14.15 7.52
CA VAL A 281 -42.99 13.20 8.10
C VAL A 281 -43.64 12.35 7.02
N LEU A 282 -44.07 12.95 5.90
CA LEU A 282 -44.61 12.21 4.75
C LEU A 282 -43.60 11.21 4.19
N THR A 283 -42.32 11.60 4.15
CA THR A 283 -41.25 10.73 3.64
C THR A 283 -40.92 9.60 4.62
N SER A 284 -41.03 9.83 5.93
CA SER A 284 -40.74 8.82 6.95
C SER A 284 -41.83 7.77 7.10
N LEU A 285 -43.09 8.19 7.08
CA LEU A 285 -44.24 7.31 7.32
C LEU A 285 -44.91 6.95 6.00
N ARG A 286 -45.95 7.70 5.66
CA ARG A 286 -46.76 7.66 4.45
C ARG A 286 -47.70 8.87 4.50
N LYS A 287 -48.57 9.02 3.51
CA LYS A 287 -49.70 9.96 3.64
C LYS A 287 -50.58 9.58 4.84
N PRO A 288 -51.01 10.55 5.67
CA PRO A 288 -51.95 10.31 6.75
C PRO A 288 -53.28 9.81 6.18
N ASP A 289 -54.05 9.15 7.04
CA ASP A 289 -55.40 8.68 6.71
C ASP A 289 -56.36 9.88 6.58
N ASP A 290 -56.17 10.91 7.42
CA ASP A 290 -56.94 12.16 7.36
C ASP A 290 -56.12 13.36 7.89
N ILE A 291 -56.51 14.58 7.49
CA ILE A 291 -55.88 15.84 7.89
C ILE A 291 -56.95 16.86 8.28
N ASN A 292 -56.99 17.22 9.56
CA ASN A 292 -57.76 18.36 10.05
C ASN A 292 -56.90 19.62 9.99
N ARG A 293 -57.36 20.66 9.28
CA ARG A 293 -56.59 21.88 9.05
C ARG A 293 -57.37 23.14 9.41
N SER A 294 -56.75 24.01 10.19
CA SER A 294 -57.28 25.32 10.58
C SER A 294 -56.30 26.44 10.25
N VAL A 295 -56.82 27.57 9.77
CA VAL A 295 -56.03 28.77 9.46
C VAL A 295 -56.68 29.96 10.15
N GLY A 296 -55.88 30.71 10.91
CA GLY A 296 -56.32 31.95 11.56
C GLY A 296 -55.18 32.95 11.66
N MET A 297 -55.40 34.05 12.39
CA MET A 297 -54.36 35.07 12.60
C MET A 297 -53.11 34.52 13.34
N TRP A 298 -53.27 33.38 14.02
CA TRP A 298 -52.27 32.73 14.86
C TRP A 298 -51.37 31.74 14.10
N GLY A 299 -51.57 31.58 12.79
CA GLY A 299 -50.83 30.64 11.95
C GLY A 299 -51.69 29.51 11.39
N VAL A 300 -51.00 28.46 10.91
CA VAL A 300 -51.61 27.25 10.36
C VAL A 300 -51.43 26.10 11.34
N HIS A 301 -52.55 25.56 11.83
CA HIS A 301 -52.57 24.36 12.66
C HIS A 301 -53.08 23.17 11.85
N GLU A 302 -52.38 22.04 11.91
CA GLU A 302 -52.79 20.80 11.26
C GLU A 302 -52.66 19.61 12.21
N GLN A 303 -53.70 18.78 12.29
CA GLN A 303 -53.67 17.47 12.93
C GLN A 303 -53.71 16.40 11.85
N TRP A 304 -52.69 15.54 11.81
CA TRP A 304 -52.58 14.42 10.87
C TRP A 304 -52.87 13.11 11.61
N ILE A 305 -53.75 12.30 11.04
CA ILE A 305 -54.28 11.08 11.67
C ILE A 305 -53.69 9.85 10.99
N TYR A 306 -53.13 8.93 11.77
CA TYR A 306 -52.58 7.64 11.34
C TYR A 306 -53.15 6.53 12.21
N GLY A 307 -54.37 6.06 11.91
CA GLY A 307 -55.12 5.17 12.79
C GLY A 307 -55.31 5.76 14.19
N ASN A 308 -54.64 5.20 15.19
CA ASN A 308 -54.69 5.67 16.59
C ASN A 308 -53.57 6.66 16.94
N THR A 309 -52.69 6.99 16.00
CA THR A 309 -51.59 7.93 16.19
C THR A 309 -51.96 9.29 15.62
N TYR A 310 -51.73 10.35 16.39
CA TYR A 310 -52.08 11.73 16.04
C TYR A 310 -50.84 12.62 16.05
N LEU A 311 -50.56 13.32 14.96
CA LEU A 311 -49.45 14.26 14.83
C LEU A 311 -49.97 15.69 14.73
N TYR A 312 -49.41 16.62 15.50
CA TYR A 312 -49.84 18.02 15.52
C TYR A 312 -48.75 18.93 14.96
N PHE A 313 -49.11 19.74 13.96
CA PHE A 313 -48.20 20.65 13.29
C PHE A 313 -48.63 22.10 13.52
N GLU A 314 -47.64 22.94 13.82
CA GLU A 314 -47.76 24.41 13.80
C GLU A 314 -46.88 24.95 12.67
N ASP A 315 -47.47 25.71 11.76
CA ASP A 315 -46.79 26.33 10.61
C ASP A 315 -45.90 25.35 9.81
N GLY A 316 -46.37 24.10 9.71
CA GLY A 316 -45.71 23.04 8.96
C GLY A 316 -44.57 22.31 9.68
N ILE A 317 -44.40 22.54 10.98
CA ILE A 317 -43.43 21.85 11.86
C ILE A 317 -44.18 21.01 12.88
N LEU A 318 -43.78 19.75 13.04
CA LEU A 318 -44.34 18.83 14.03
C LEU A 318 -44.00 19.33 15.44
N THR A 319 -44.99 19.71 16.24
CA THR A 319 -44.80 20.27 17.58
C THR A 319 -45.12 19.27 18.70
N SER A 320 -46.03 18.33 18.45
CA SER A 320 -46.36 17.25 19.39
C SER A 320 -46.98 16.06 18.67
N PHE A 321 -47.03 14.90 19.33
CA PHE A 321 -47.72 13.72 18.83
C PHE A 321 -48.23 12.84 19.97
N GLN A 322 -49.19 11.98 19.66
CA GLN A 322 -49.77 10.96 20.53
C GLN A 322 -49.70 9.62 19.80
N ASP A 323 -49.10 8.61 20.42
CA ASP A 323 -48.87 7.28 19.89
C ASP A 323 -49.41 6.15 20.78
#